data_AF-X1GTB0-F1
#
_entry.id   AF-X1GTB0-F1
#
_cell.length_a   1.000
_cell.length_b   1.000
_cell.length_c   1.000
_cell.angle_alpha   90.00
_cell.angle_beta   90.00
_cell.angle_gamma   90.00
#
_symmetry.space_group_name_H-M   'P 1'
#
loop_
_entity.id
_entity.type
_entity.pdbx_description
1 polymer ?
#
loop_
_entity_poly.entity_id
_entity_poly.type
_entity_poly.pdbx_seq_one_letter_code
_entity_poly.pdbx_strand_id
1 'polypeptide(L)'
;MSALRELYEEIALCQKCEIAKYRTKVVPGEGAEDSDIMFIGEAPGWHEDQQGRPFVGPAGQYLDELLASINLKREQVYIANVIKCRP
;
A
#
# COMPACT_ATOMS: atom_id res chain seq x y z
N MET A 1 -2.87 -13.90 15.46
CA MET A 1 -2.54 -13.13 14.23
C MET A 1 -3.70 -12.17 14.02
N SER A 2 -3.48 -10.93 13.55
CA SER A 2 -4.62 -10.05 13.21
C SER A 2 -5.23 -10.50 11.88
N ALA A 3 -6.53 -10.23 11.69
CA ALA A 3 -7.21 -10.52 10.42
C ALA A 3 -6.51 -9.82 9.24
N LEU A 4 -5.92 -8.65 9.48
CA LEU A 4 -5.17 -7.93 8.46
C LEU A 4 -3.88 -8.65 8.05
N ARG A 5 -3.16 -9.22 9.03
CA ARG A 5 -1.97 -10.01 8.74
C ARG A 5 -2.30 -11.27 7.95
N GLU A 6 -3.39 -11.96 8.28
CA GLU A 6 -3.87 -13.12 7.51
C GLU A 6 -4.18 -12.71 6.06
N LEU A 7 -4.86 -11.57 5.87
CA LEU A 7 -5.12 -11.02 4.53
C LEU A 7 -3.83 -10.70 3.76
N TYR A 8 -2.79 -10.19 4.42
CA TYR A 8 -1.50 -9.93 3.76
C TYR A 8 -0.81 -11.21 3.28
N GLU A 9 -0.89 -12.28 4.06
CA GLU A 9 -0.36 -13.60 3.69
C GLU A 9 -1.12 -14.17 2.47
N GLU A 10 -2.44 -14.00 2.40
CA GLU A 10 -3.23 -14.35 1.22
C GLU A 10 -2.84 -13.51 -0.01
N ILE A 11 -2.68 -12.19 0.16
CA ILE A 11 -2.30 -11.29 -0.94
C ILE A 11 -0.92 -11.67 -1.49
N ALA A 12 0.04 -12.01 -0.63
CA ALA A 12 1.40 -12.41 -1.04
C ALA A 12 1.42 -13.59 -2.02
N LEU A 13 0.48 -14.51 -1.86
CA LEU A 13 0.35 -15.71 -2.69
C LEU A 13 -0.65 -15.56 -3.85
N CYS A 14 -1.28 -14.39 -3.99
CA CYS A 14 -2.35 -14.18 -4.96
C CYS A 14 -1.87 -14.36 -6.41
N GLN A 15 -2.55 -15.23 -7.17
CA GLN A 15 -2.34 -15.48 -8.60
C GLN A 15 -3.65 -15.33 -9.40
N LYS A 16 -4.60 -14.56 -8.88
CA LYS A 16 -5.98 -14.46 -9.41
C LYS A 16 -6.10 -13.63 -10.69
N CYS A 17 -5.03 -12.98 -11.16
CA CYS A 17 -5.04 -12.19 -12.39
C CYS A 17 -3.65 -12.18 -13.07
N GLU A 18 -3.61 -11.74 -14.33
CA GLU A 18 -2.39 -11.71 -15.15
C GLU A 18 -1.29 -10.80 -14.62
N ILE A 19 -1.66 -9.73 -13.90
CA ILE A 19 -0.71 -8.76 -13.31
C ILE A 19 0.24 -9.46 -12.32
N ALA A 20 -0.21 -10.55 -11.69
CA ALA A 20 0.61 -11.34 -10.77
C ALA A 20 1.91 -11.87 -11.39
N LYS A 21 1.96 -12.03 -12.72
CA LYS A 21 3.11 -12.55 -13.46
C LYS A 21 4.26 -11.55 -13.58
N TYR A 22 3.95 -10.25 -13.46
CA TYR A 22 4.90 -9.17 -13.75
C TYR A 22 5.41 -8.44 -12.51
N ARG A 23 4.76 -8.63 -11.35
CA ARG A 23 5.17 -7.98 -10.10
C ARG A 23 6.52 -8.48 -9.60
N THR A 24 7.26 -7.60 -8.94
CA THR A 24 8.40 -7.99 -8.11
C THR A 24 7.92 -8.31 -6.70
N LYS A 25 7.08 -7.45 -6.12
CA LYS A 25 6.45 -7.64 -4.81
C LYS A 25 4.99 -7.23 -4.86
N VAL A 26 4.17 -7.88 -4.02
CA VAL A 26 2.84 -7.37 -3.74
C VAL A 26 2.93 -6.15 -2.83
N VAL A 27 1.90 -5.31 -2.88
CA VAL A 27 1.77 -4.13 -2.02
C VAL A 27 0.38 -4.16 -1.37
N PRO A 28 0.23 -4.88 -0.24
CA PRO A 28 -1.07 -5.08 0.41
C PRO A 28 -1.68 -3.78 0.98
N GLY A 29 -0.83 -2.98 1.60
CA GLY A 29 -1.15 -1.78 2.36
C GLY A 29 -0.17 -1.61 3.53
N GLU A 30 -0.16 -0.45 4.17
CA GLU A 30 0.59 -0.22 5.41
C GLU A 30 -0.10 0.85 6.27
N GLY A 31 0.09 0.79 7.58
CA GLY A 31 -0.46 1.75 8.53
C GLY A 31 -1.05 1.09 9.78
N ALA A 32 -1.66 1.90 10.64
CA ALA A 32 -2.35 1.42 11.83
C ALA A 32 -3.66 0.68 11.46
N GLU A 33 -3.88 -0.50 12.04
CA GLU A 33 -5.09 -1.30 11.77
C GLU A 33 -6.37 -0.62 12.27
N ASP A 34 -6.22 0.27 13.28
CA ASP A 34 -7.26 1.05 13.94
C ASP A 34 -7.29 2.51 13.48
N SER A 35 -6.69 2.84 12.33
CA SER A 35 -6.68 4.22 11.82
C SER A 35 -8.10 4.72 11.49
N ASP A 36 -8.40 5.97 11.85
CA ASP A 36 -9.66 6.62 11.47
C ASP A 36 -9.74 6.99 9.97
N ILE A 37 -8.58 7.11 9.31
CA ILE A 37 -8.47 7.57 7.92
C ILE A 37 -7.72 6.53 7.09
N MET A 38 -8.34 6.13 5.98
CA MET A 38 -7.76 5.24 4.98
C MET A 38 -7.60 5.95 3.63
N PHE A 39 -6.39 5.93 3.06
CA PHE A 39 -6.10 6.39 1.71
C PHE A 39 -6.05 5.20 0.76
N ILE A 40 -6.78 5.30 -0.35
CA ILE A 40 -6.82 4.29 -1.42
C ILE A 40 -6.38 4.93 -2.73
N GLY A 41 -5.21 4.54 -3.23
CA GLY A 41 -4.78 4.83 -4.60
C GLY A 41 -5.24 3.78 -5.61
N GLU A 42 -4.81 3.95 -6.87
CA GLU A 42 -5.18 3.05 -7.95
C GLU A 42 -4.38 1.73 -7.90
N ALA A 43 -3.06 1.80 -8.07
CA ALA A 43 -2.16 0.67 -8.15
C ALA A 43 -0.72 1.05 -7.75
N PRO A 44 0.15 0.07 -7.42
CA PRO A 44 1.57 0.30 -7.15
C PRO A 44 2.32 0.83 -8.38
N GLY A 45 3.18 1.82 -8.17
CA GLY A 45 4.17 2.24 -9.16
C GLY A 45 5.44 1.40 -9.12
N TRP A 46 6.47 1.84 -9.85
CA TRP A 46 7.75 1.11 -9.93
C TRP A 46 8.45 1.02 -8.57
N HIS A 47 8.53 2.12 -7.83
CA HIS A 47 9.19 2.13 -6.52
C HIS A 47 8.46 1.27 -5.50
N GLU A 48 7.13 1.29 -5.53
CA GLU A 48 6.25 0.49 -4.67
C GLU A 48 6.43 -1.00 -4.94
N ASP A 49 6.46 -1.42 -6.21
CA ASP A 49 6.69 -2.81 -6.62
C ASP A 49 8.05 -3.33 -6.17
N GLN A 50 9.11 -2.51 -6.24
CA GLN A 50 10.44 -2.90 -5.77
C GLN A 50 10.53 -3.03 -4.24
N GLN A 51 9.79 -2.19 -3.52
CA GLN A 51 9.88 -2.10 -2.05
C GLN A 51 8.83 -2.95 -1.33
N GLY A 52 7.70 -3.25 -1.96
CA GLY A 52 6.55 -3.92 -1.33
C GLY A 52 5.74 -2.98 -0.43
N ARG A 53 5.88 -1.66 -0.61
CA ARG A 53 5.28 -0.61 0.23
C ARG A 53 4.48 0.37 -0.63
N PRO A 54 3.28 0.79 -0.22
CA PRO A 54 2.46 1.72 -1.00
C PRO A 54 3.01 3.14 -0.93
N PHE A 55 2.81 3.97 -1.97
CA PHE A 55 3.14 5.40 -1.95
C PHE A 55 4.55 5.71 -1.38
N VAL A 56 5.60 5.17 -2.02
CA VAL A 56 7.02 5.42 -1.68
C VAL A 56 7.78 6.16 -2.78
N GLY A 57 7.17 6.33 -3.96
CA GLY A 57 7.68 7.21 -5.01
C GLY A 57 7.35 8.70 -4.79
N PRO A 58 7.53 9.55 -5.81
CA PRO A 58 7.31 11.00 -5.71
C PRO A 58 5.88 11.39 -5.25
N ALA A 59 4.86 10.67 -5.72
CA ALA A 59 3.48 10.90 -5.28
C ALA A 59 3.28 10.57 -3.79
N GLY A 60 4.02 9.59 -3.27
CA GLY A 60 4.02 9.23 -1.86
C GLY A 60 4.71 10.26 -0.98
N GLN A 61 5.83 10.81 -1.45
CA GLN A 61 6.50 11.93 -0.78
C GLN A 61 5.59 13.14 -0.68
N TYR A 62 4.85 13.45 -1.75
CA TYR A 62 3.87 14.53 -1.72
C TYR A 62 2.69 14.24 -0.77
N LEU A 63 2.21 13.00 -0.69
CA LEU A 63 1.23 12.61 0.31
C LEU A 63 1.75 12.83 1.74
N ASP A 64 3.01 12.47 2.01
CA ASP A 64 3.63 12.68 3.32
C ASP A 64 3.70 14.18 3.68
N GLU A 65 4.01 15.05 2.72
CA GLU A 65 3.97 16.52 2.88
C GLU A 65 2.55 17.02 3.22
N LEU A 66 1.53 16.52 2.51
CA LEU A 66 0.13 16.90 2.76
C LEU A 66 -0.36 16.43 4.13
N LEU A 67 -0.01 15.21 4.55
CA LEU A 67 -0.31 14.71 5.89
C LEU A 67 0.34 15.59 6.96
N ALA A 68 1.62 15.93 6.79
CA ALA A 68 2.34 16.81 7.70
C ALA A 68 1.69 18.20 7.79
N SER A 69 1.15 18.73 6.68
CA SER A 69 0.48 20.04 6.66
C SER A 69 -0.77 20.11 7.55
N ILE A 70 -1.37 18.95 7.86
CA ILE A 70 -2.53 18.81 8.76
C ILE A 70 -2.18 18.12 10.09
N ASN A 71 -0.88 18.09 10.46
CA ASN A 71 -0.36 17.47 11.68
C ASN A 71 -0.66 15.97 11.81
N LEU A 72 -0.82 15.25 10.70
CA LEU A 72 -0.88 13.79 10.67
C LEU A 72 0.47 13.21 10.25
N LYS A 73 0.83 12.10 10.89
CA LYS A 73 1.94 11.25 10.46
C LYS A 73 1.42 10.08 9.65
N ARG A 74 2.27 9.56 8.78
CA ARG A 74 1.96 8.41 7.93
C ARG A 74 1.53 7.18 8.73
N GLU A 75 2.11 6.98 9.92
CA GLU A 75 1.79 5.84 10.78
C GLU A 75 0.41 5.96 11.46
N GLN A 76 -0.21 7.14 11.43
CA GLN A 76 -1.53 7.41 12.01
C GLN A 76 -2.68 7.17 11.02
N VAL A 77 -2.36 6.86 9.77
CA VAL A 77 -3.33 6.59 8.71
C VAL A 77 -3.04 5.23 8.10
N TYR A 78 -4.01 4.67 7.40
CA TYR A 78 -3.80 3.45 6.63
C TYR A 78 -3.75 3.78 5.14
N ILE A 79 -2.75 3.26 4.42
CA ILE A 79 -2.51 3.56 3.01
C ILE A 79 -2.49 2.26 2.23
N ALA A 80 -3.27 2.19 1.15
CA ALA A 80 -3.26 1.06 0.23
C ALA A 80 -3.65 1.49 -1.19
N ASN A 81 -3.72 0.52 -2.09
CA ASN A 81 -4.23 0.68 -3.45
C ASN A 81 -5.41 -0.28 -3.69
N VAL A 82 -6.28 0.04 -4.66
CA VAL A 82 -7.32 -0.89 -5.13
C VAL A 82 -6.69 -2.16 -5.68
N ILE A 83 -5.69 -2.01 -6.56
CA ILE A 83 -4.89 -3.11 -7.10
C ILE A 83 -3.64 -3.30 -6.22
N LYS A 84 -3.25 -4.54 -5.94
CA LYS A 84 -2.13 -4.86 -5.03
C LYS A 84 -0.81 -5.19 -5.73
N CYS A 85 -0.78 -5.08 -7.06
CA CYS A 85 0.36 -5.41 -7.91
C CYS A 85 0.48 -4.33 -8.98
N ARG A 86 1.71 -3.98 -9.39
CA ARG A 86 1.95 -3.03 -10.46
C ARG A 86 1.49 -3.59 -11.81
N PRO A 87 0.56 -2.92 -12.53
CA PRO A 87 0.18 -3.26 -13.89
C PRO A 87 1.31 -3.11 -14.91
#